data_AF-A0A916H6J8-F1
#
_entry.id   AF-A0A916H6J8-F1
#
_cell.length_a   1.000
_cell.length_b   1.000
_cell.length_c   1.000
_cell.angle_alpha   90.00
_cell.angle_beta   90.00
_cell.angle_gamma   90.00
#
_symmetry.space_group_name_H-M   'P 1'
#
loop_
_entity.id
_entity.type
_entity.pdbx_description
1 polymer ?
#
loop_
_entity_poly.entity_id
_entity_poly.type
_entity_poly.pdbx_seq_one_letter_code
_entity_poly.pdbx_strand_id
1 'polypeptide(L)'
;MALALLAPAAIAQPRAWDQKEVTAIAIELADALRDLKHTVRRNPKQRVGSSQRRAQYRARESLRFLVGLSSRLAAQLRAGDDLDATLPTFRRLQMVRRDAERDARRAFLPEPTVERIAGAQALIDRLAAFYGSEPDATESDSEAPDS
;
A
#
# COMPACT_ATOMS: atom_id res chain seq x y z
N MET A 1 -13.26 -32.54 7.20
CA MET A 1 -12.63 -31.66 8.21
C MET A 1 -12.09 -30.44 7.47
N ALA A 2 -12.74 -29.30 7.64
CA ALA A 2 -12.28 -28.03 7.06
C ALA A 2 -11.42 -27.31 8.11
N LEU A 3 -10.11 -27.23 7.87
CA LEU A 3 -9.21 -26.38 8.65
C LEU A 3 -9.40 -24.94 8.17
N ALA A 4 -10.11 -24.13 8.94
CA ALA A 4 -10.11 -22.69 8.75
C ALA A 4 -8.80 -22.12 9.32
N LEU A 5 -7.83 -21.80 8.45
CA LEU A 5 -6.71 -20.94 8.81
C LEU A 5 -7.25 -19.53 9.05
N LEU A 6 -7.61 -19.21 10.30
CA LEU A 6 -7.60 -17.83 10.76
C LEU A 6 -6.14 -17.40 10.85
N ALA A 7 -5.63 -16.75 9.80
CA ALA A 7 -4.40 -15.99 9.93
C ALA A 7 -4.64 -14.87 10.95
N PRO A 8 -3.85 -14.75 12.03
CA PRO A 8 -3.97 -13.62 12.92
C PRO A 8 -3.73 -12.35 12.10
N ALA A 9 -4.72 -11.47 12.05
CA ALA A 9 -4.51 -10.11 11.58
C ALA A 9 -3.45 -9.51 12.52
N ALA A 10 -2.23 -9.32 12.00
CA ALA A 10 -1.15 -8.72 12.77
C ALA A 10 -1.55 -7.28 13.07
N ILE A 11 -2.07 -7.05 14.28
CA ILE A 11 -2.27 -5.70 14.81
C ILE A 11 -0.86 -5.14 15.00
N ALA A 12 -0.46 -4.25 14.10
CA ALA A 12 0.84 -3.58 14.17
C ALA A 12 0.88 -2.78 15.48
N GLN A 13 1.70 -3.22 16.43
CA GLN A 13 1.90 -2.48 17.67
C GLN A 13 2.53 -1.13 17.32
N PRO A 14 2.00 0.00 17.84
CA PRO A 14 2.56 1.31 17.56
C PRO A 14 4.02 1.34 18.02
N ARG A 15 4.91 1.65 17.08
CA ARG A 15 6.35 1.71 17.30
C ARG A 15 6.77 3.17 17.42
N ALA A 16 7.69 3.44 18.35
CA ALA A 16 8.26 4.79 18.49
C ALA A 16 8.93 5.23 17.19
N TRP A 17 8.81 6.51 16.87
CA TRP A 17 9.35 7.08 15.64
C TRP A 17 10.88 6.97 15.58
N ASP A 18 11.40 6.28 14.58
CA ASP A 18 12.82 6.22 14.25
C ASP A 18 13.01 6.72 12.81
N GLN A 19 13.56 7.95 12.68
CA GLN A 19 13.75 8.60 11.39
C GLN A 19 14.59 7.76 10.43
N LYS A 20 15.65 7.12 10.94
CA LYS A 20 16.59 6.36 10.11
C LYS A 20 15.91 5.11 9.57
N GLU A 21 15.19 4.40 10.43
CA GLU A 21 14.49 3.17 10.05
C GLU A 21 13.33 3.45 9.10
N VAL A 22 12.46 4.41 9.41
CA VAL A 22 11.31 4.73 8.54
C VAL A 22 11.79 5.22 7.16
N THR A 23 12.89 5.97 7.11
CA THR A 23 13.52 6.40 5.85
C THR A 23 14.01 5.19 5.05
N ALA A 24 14.70 4.24 5.69
CA ALA A 24 15.18 3.04 5.02
C ALA A 24 14.03 2.22 4.42
N ILE A 25 12.96 2.00 5.17
CA ILE A 25 11.79 1.25 4.70
C ILE A 25 11.09 1.99 3.54
N ALA A 26 10.97 3.31 3.60
CA ALA A 26 10.35 4.09 2.52
C ALA A 26 11.17 4.02 1.21
N ILE A 27 12.51 3.97 1.31
CA ILE A 27 13.39 3.78 0.16
C ILE A 27 13.20 2.37 -0.43
N GLU A 28 13.27 1.33 0.42
CA GLU A 28 13.02 -0.06 0.01
C GLU A 28 11.66 -0.20 -0.70
N LEU A 29 10.62 0.45 -0.17
CA LEU A 29 9.28 0.46 -0.76
C LEU A 29 9.26 1.14 -2.14
N ALA A 30 9.90 2.30 -2.28
CA ALA A 30 9.95 3.03 -3.54
C ALA A 30 10.66 2.21 -4.64
N ASP A 31 11.75 1.52 -4.27
CA ASP A 31 12.49 0.67 -5.19
C ASP A 31 11.69 -0.60 -5.56
N ALA A 32 11.09 -1.28 -4.57
CA ALA A 32 10.23 -2.44 -4.80
C ALA A 32 9.05 -2.12 -5.74
N LEU A 33 8.40 -0.97 -5.56
CA LEU A 33 7.30 -0.53 -6.42
C LEU A 33 7.78 -0.17 -7.84
N ARG A 34 8.99 0.40 -7.98
CA ARG A 34 9.59 0.68 -9.29
C ARG A 34 9.86 -0.61 -10.05
N ASP A 35 10.41 -1.61 -9.39
CA ASP A 35 10.67 -2.92 -9.97
C ASP A 35 9.39 -3.68 -10.33
N LEU A 36 8.36 -3.60 -9.47
CA LEU A 36 7.04 -4.12 -9.78
C LEU A 36 6.45 -3.46 -11.04
N LYS A 37 6.55 -2.13 -11.15
CA LYS A 37 6.12 -1.39 -12.35
C LYS A 37 6.87 -1.84 -13.60
N HIS A 38 8.18 -2.07 -13.51
CA HIS A 38 8.97 -2.59 -14.62
C HIS A 38 8.51 -3.97 -15.07
N THR A 39 8.24 -4.88 -14.12
CA THR A 39 7.73 -6.23 -14.42
C THR A 39 6.35 -6.19 -15.07
N VAL A 40 5.40 -5.43 -14.52
CA VAL A 40 4.05 -5.28 -15.08
C VAL A 40 4.08 -4.65 -16.49
N ARG A 41 5.05 -3.78 -16.76
CA ARG A 41 5.26 -3.18 -18.09
C ARG A 41 5.85 -4.17 -19.10
N ARG A 42 6.77 -5.04 -18.66
CA ARG A 42 7.45 -6.03 -19.51
C ARG A 42 6.59 -7.27 -19.80
N ASN A 43 5.59 -7.56 -18.96
CA ASN A 43 4.69 -8.68 -19.20
C ASN A 43 3.97 -8.54 -20.56
N PRO A 44 3.99 -9.58 -21.41
CA PRO A 44 3.36 -9.54 -22.73
C PRO A 44 1.87 -9.23 -22.58
N LYS A 45 1.34 -8.40 -23.49
CA LYS A 45 -0.09 -8.07 -23.52
C LYS A 45 -0.87 -9.36 -23.78
N GLN A 46 -1.44 -9.94 -22.74
CA GLN A 46 -2.38 -11.05 -22.89
C GLN A 46 -3.59 -10.55 -23.71
N ARG A 47 -4.08 -11.38 -24.62
CA ARG A 47 -5.34 -11.13 -25.34
C ARG A 47 -6.49 -11.29 -24.36
N VAL A 48 -6.79 -10.22 -23.62
CA VAL A 48 -7.86 -10.16 -22.64
C VAL A 48 -9.10 -9.46 -23.21
N GLY A 49 -10.27 -9.80 -22.65
CA GLY A 49 -11.54 -9.13 -22.96
C GLY A 49 -11.51 -7.63 -22.60
N SER A 50 -12.48 -6.86 -23.12
CA SER A 50 -12.54 -5.40 -22.93
C SER A 50 -12.63 -4.97 -21.45
N SER A 51 -13.35 -5.73 -20.62
CA SER A 51 -13.47 -5.51 -19.18
C SER A 51 -12.13 -5.70 -18.44
N GLN A 52 -11.45 -6.82 -18.69
CA GLN A 52 -10.12 -7.12 -18.14
C GLN A 52 -9.07 -6.11 -18.59
N ARG A 53 -9.15 -5.61 -19.84
CA ARG A 53 -8.28 -4.56 -20.33
C ARG A 53 -8.41 -3.28 -19.50
N ARG A 54 -9.64 -2.85 -19.18
CA ARG A 54 -9.88 -1.68 -18.31
C ARG A 54 -9.31 -1.89 -16.91
N ALA A 55 -9.53 -3.05 -16.30
CA ALA A 55 -8.95 -3.38 -14.99
C ALA A 55 -7.41 -3.33 -15.02
N GLN A 56 -6.78 -3.88 -16.06
CA GLN A 56 -5.32 -3.84 -16.22
C GLN A 56 -4.79 -2.40 -16.37
N TYR A 57 -5.50 -1.53 -17.10
CA TYR A 57 -5.11 -0.12 -17.20
C TYR A 57 -5.21 0.60 -15.86
N ARG A 58 -6.29 0.39 -15.10
CA ARG A 58 -6.44 0.98 -13.76
C ARG A 58 -5.36 0.50 -12.80
N ALA A 59 -5.10 -0.82 -12.76
CA ALA A 59 -4.04 -1.38 -11.93
C ALA A 59 -2.66 -0.78 -12.26
N ARG A 60 -2.34 -0.58 -13.56
CA ARG A 60 -1.10 0.08 -14.00
C ARG A 60 -1.02 1.54 -13.56
N GLU A 61 -2.14 2.25 -13.61
CA GLU A 61 -2.20 3.65 -13.21
C GLU A 61 -2.08 3.81 -11.69
N SER A 62 -2.78 2.98 -10.92
CA SER A 62 -2.62 2.94 -9.46
C SER A 62 -1.18 2.61 -9.06
N LEU A 63 -0.52 1.67 -9.75
CA LEU A 63 0.89 1.37 -9.54
C LEU A 63 1.80 2.57 -9.88
N ARG A 64 1.48 3.35 -10.94
CA ARG A 64 2.20 4.59 -11.26
C ARG A 64 2.07 5.60 -10.12
N PHE A 65 0.88 5.76 -9.55
CA PHE A 65 0.65 6.64 -8.40
C PHE A 65 1.38 6.16 -7.15
N LEU A 66 1.35 4.86 -6.85
CA LEU A 66 2.09 4.27 -5.72
C LEU A 66 3.60 4.53 -5.81
N VAL A 67 4.20 4.38 -7.00
CA VAL A 67 5.62 4.71 -7.22
C VAL A 67 5.90 6.20 -6.95
N GLY A 68 5.01 7.09 -7.40
CA GLY A 68 5.15 8.53 -7.16
C GLY A 68 5.06 8.89 -5.68
N LEU A 69 4.06 8.35 -4.98
CA LEU A 69 3.82 8.61 -3.56
C LEU A 69 4.94 8.06 -2.68
N SER A 70 5.39 6.82 -2.92
CA SER A 70 6.50 6.21 -2.18
C SER A 70 7.82 6.96 -2.41
N SER A 71 8.11 7.36 -3.66
CA SER A 71 9.31 8.16 -3.96
C SER A 71 9.27 9.53 -3.28
N ARG A 72 8.10 10.18 -3.26
CA ARG A 72 7.89 11.44 -2.53
C ARG A 72 8.09 11.24 -1.03
N LEU A 73 7.49 10.21 -0.45
CA LEU A 73 7.62 9.89 0.97
C LEU A 73 9.09 9.66 1.36
N ALA A 74 9.81 8.86 0.58
CA ALA A 74 11.24 8.63 0.79
C ALA A 74 12.06 9.93 0.69
N ALA A 75 11.71 10.83 -0.22
CA ALA A 75 12.38 12.13 -0.34
C ALA A 75 12.11 13.04 0.87
N GLN A 76 10.87 13.10 1.35
CA GLN A 76 10.49 13.85 2.56
C GLN A 76 11.24 13.34 3.79
N LEU A 77 11.24 12.02 4.00
CA LEU A 77 11.93 11.40 5.14
C LEU A 77 13.45 11.60 5.07
N ARG A 78 14.06 11.54 3.87
CA ARG A 78 15.48 11.88 3.67
C ARG A 78 15.78 13.36 3.95
N ALA A 79 14.83 14.25 3.73
CA ALA A 79 14.97 15.67 4.07
C ALA A 79 14.86 15.95 5.57
N GLY A 80 14.47 14.95 6.36
CA GLY A 80 14.29 15.08 7.81
C GLY A 80 12.86 15.46 8.22
N ASP A 81 11.90 15.42 7.30
CA ASP A 81 10.48 15.60 7.64
C ASP A 81 10.07 14.52 8.67
N ASP A 82 9.34 14.95 9.69
CA ASP A 82 8.89 14.11 10.80
C ASP A 82 7.58 13.35 10.51
N LEU A 83 7.02 12.70 11.54
CA LEU A 83 5.78 11.93 11.45
C LEU A 83 4.64 12.80 10.92
N ASP A 84 4.40 13.96 11.52
CA ASP A 84 3.27 14.83 11.20
C ASP A 84 3.37 15.39 9.79
N ALA A 85 4.57 15.82 9.37
CA ALA A 85 4.81 16.34 8.03
C ALA A 85 4.63 15.28 6.93
N THR A 86 4.91 14.01 7.22
CA THR A 86 4.84 12.92 6.24
C THR A 86 3.52 12.13 6.27
N LEU A 87 2.75 12.24 7.34
CA LEU A 87 1.48 11.54 7.54
C LEU A 87 0.47 11.71 6.38
N PRO A 88 0.25 12.92 5.80
CA PRO A 88 -0.66 13.08 4.67
C PRO A 88 -0.23 12.29 3.43
N THR A 89 1.08 12.22 3.16
CA THR A 89 1.62 11.44 2.05
C THR A 89 1.43 9.94 2.29
N PHE A 90 1.67 9.48 3.52
CA PHE A 90 1.48 8.09 3.91
C PHE A 90 0.01 7.64 3.84
N ARG A 91 -0.93 8.44 4.36
CA ARG A 91 -2.38 8.17 4.25
C ARG A 91 -2.83 8.05 2.80
N ARG A 92 -2.37 8.98 1.94
CA ARG A 92 -2.65 8.92 0.51
C ARG A 92 -2.09 7.65 -0.15
N LEU A 93 -0.89 7.21 0.28
CA LEU A 93 -0.31 5.95 -0.16
C LEU A 93 -1.18 4.75 0.22
N GLN A 94 -1.68 4.69 1.45
CA GLN A 94 -2.59 3.61 1.89
C GLN A 94 -3.92 3.61 1.11
N MET A 95 -4.51 4.78 0.86
CA MET A 95 -5.74 4.87 0.09
C MET A 95 -5.56 4.32 -1.33
N VAL A 96 -4.51 4.77 -2.04
CA VAL A 96 -4.22 4.27 -3.40
C VAL A 96 -3.89 2.78 -3.40
N ARG A 97 -3.25 2.27 -2.33
CA ARG A 97 -2.98 0.84 -2.16
C ARG A 97 -4.27 0.03 -2.09
N ARG A 98 -5.24 0.43 -1.25
CA ARG A 98 -6.55 -0.23 -1.13
C ARG A 98 -7.31 -0.25 -2.47
N ASP A 99 -7.25 0.84 -3.23
CA ASP A 99 -7.84 0.89 -4.58
C ASP A 99 -7.10 -0.02 -5.57
N ALA A 100 -5.77 -0.03 -5.54
CA ALA A 100 -4.95 -0.91 -6.36
C ALA A 100 -5.23 -2.39 -6.07
N GLU A 101 -5.38 -2.79 -4.81
CA GLU A 101 -5.75 -4.14 -4.40
C GLU A 101 -7.12 -4.54 -4.97
N ARG A 102 -8.10 -3.64 -4.90
CA ARG A 102 -9.46 -3.87 -5.43
C ARG A 102 -9.43 -4.10 -6.94
N ASP A 103 -8.64 -3.31 -7.68
CA ASP A 103 -8.48 -3.48 -9.13
C ASP A 103 -7.64 -4.71 -9.48
N ALA A 104 -6.62 -5.04 -8.67
CA ALA A 104 -5.77 -6.22 -8.83
C ALA A 104 -6.57 -7.52 -8.70
N ARG A 105 -7.51 -7.62 -7.74
CA ARG A 105 -8.41 -8.79 -7.60
C ARG A 105 -9.26 -9.06 -8.85
N ARG A 106 -9.50 -8.04 -9.67
CA ARG A 106 -10.26 -8.15 -10.94
C ARG A 106 -9.36 -8.40 -12.14
N ALA A 107 -8.05 -8.22 -11.98
CA ALA A 107 -7.06 -8.44 -13.01
C ALA A 107 -6.49 -9.85 -12.87
N PHE A 108 -6.31 -10.55 -14.00
CA PHE A 108 -5.49 -11.76 -14.00
C PHE A 108 -4.02 -11.33 -13.92
N LEU A 109 -3.42 -11.50 -12.74
CA LEU A 109 -2.01 -11.19 -12.50
C LEU A 109 -1.21 -12.49 -12.48
N PRO A 110 -0.06 -12.57 -13.17
CA PRO A 110 0.78 -13.75 -13.09
C PRO A 110 1.45 -13.84 -11.72
N GLU A 111 1.67 -15.07 -11.23
CA GLU A 111 2.25 -15.38 -9.92
C GLU A 111 3.45 -14.50 -9.51
N PRO A 112 4.50 -14.32 -10.35
CA PRO A 112 5.65 -13.47 -9.97
C PRO A 112 5.29 -12.00 -9.72
N THR A 113 4.14 -11.53 -10.20
CA THR A 113 3.62 -10.19 -9.90
C THR A 113 2.93 -10.17 -8.54
N VAL A 114 2.21 -11.24 -8.19
CA VAL A 114 1.54 -11.40 -6.89
C VAL A 114 2.55 -11.44 -5.75
N GLU A 115 3.63 -12.22 -5.88
CA GLU A 115 4.71 -12.27 -4.89
C GLU A 115 5.35 -10.90 -4.64
N ARG A 116 5.59 -10.12 -5.71
CA ARG A 116 6.14 -8.76 -5.60
C ARG A 116 5.16 -7.78 -4.95
N ILE A 117 3.86 -7.94 -5.22
CA ILE A 117 2.83 -7.16 -4.53
C ILE A 117 2.85 -7.48 -3.03
N ALA A 118 2.95 -8.76 -2.65
CA ALA A 118 3.05 -9.17 -1.26
C ALA A 118 4.29 -8.59 -0.56
N GLY A 119 5.44 -8.55 -1.25
CA GLY A 119 6.65 -7.90 -0.74
C GLY A 119 6.48 -6.40 -0.51
N ALA A 120 5.87 -5.67 -1.47
CA ALA A 120 5.57 -4.26 -1.29
C ALA A 120 4.55 -4.01 -0.16
N GLN A 121 3.56 -4.90 -0.01
CA GLN A 121 2.57 -4.84 1.07
C GLN A 121 3.25 -4.97 2.44
N ALA A 122 4.15 -5.93 2.61
CA ALA A 122 4.89 -6.11 3.86
C ALA A 122 5.70 -4.87 4.25
N LEU A 123 6.27 -4.15 3.27
CA LEU A 123 6.98 -2.88 3.53
C LEU A 123 6.03 -1.75 3.96
N ILE A 124 4.83 -1.68 3.37
CA ILE A 124 3.80 -0.74 3.80
C ILE A 124 3.33 -1.05 5.22
N ASP A 125 3.16 -2.32 5.56
CA ASP A 125 2.74 -2.73 6.90
C ASP A 125 3.83 -2.42 7.95
N ARG A 126 5.12 -2.58 7.58
CA ARG A 126 6.25 -2.11 8.40
C ARG A 126 6.24 -0.60 8.61
N LEU A 127 5.94 0.20 7.58
CA LEU A 127 5.77 1.66 7.73
C LEU A 127 4.58 2.00 8.62
N ALA A 128 3.46 1.29 8.47
CA ALA A 128 2.23 1.55 9.22
C ALA A 128 2.46 1.46 10.74
N ALA A 129 3.35 0.59 11.20
CA ALA A 129 3.72 0.49 12.60
C ALA A 129 4.29 1.81 13.19
N PHE A 130 4.92 2.66 12.38
CA PHE A 130 5.48 3.96 12.82
C PHE A 130 4.49 5.12 12.75
N TYR A 131 3.48 5.05 11.87
CA TYR A 131 2.47 6.10 11.71
C TYR A 131 1.28 5.94 12.66
N GLY A 132 1.23 4.83 13.42
CA GLY A 132 0.06 4.43 14.19
C GLY A 132 -1.04 3.86 13.29
N SER A 133 -1.84 2.95 13.84
CA SER A 133 -3.06 2.50 13.19
C SER A 133 -3.96 3.71 12.95
N GLU A 134 -4.46 3.92 11.72
CA GLU A 134 -5.56 4.86 11.53
C GLU A 134 -6.66 4.47 12.54
N PRO A 135 -7.19 5.39 13.35
CA PRO A 135 -8.41 5.10 14.09
C PRO A 135 -9.43 4.74 13.02
N ASP A 136 -9.90 3.50 13.09
CA ASP A 136 -10.97 3.01 12.25
C ASP A 136 -12.11 4.02 12.36
N ALA A 137 -12.69 4.42 11.23
CA ALA A 137 -13.70 5.48 11.15
C ALA A 137 -15.06 5.05 11.75
N THR A 138 -15.03 4.37 12.89
CA THR A 138 -16.17 3.82 13.64
C THR A 138 -16.41 4.54 14.97
N GLU A 139 -15.62 5.54 15.34
CA GLU A 139 -15.76 6.29 16.61
C GLU A 139 -16.19 7.76 16.41
N SER A 140 -17.17 8.02 15.53
CA SER A 140 -17.76 9.36 15.37
C SER A 140 -19.26 9.36 15.10
N ASP A 141 -20.02 8.39 15.64
CA ASP A 141 -21.49 8.39 15.48
C ASP A 141 -22.24 7.85 16.71
N SER A 142 -21.77 8.15 17.93
CA SER A 142 -22.52 7.84 19.16
C SER A 142 -22.36 8.92 20.22
N GLU A 143 -22.69 10.16 19.84
CA GLU A 143 -23.07 11.20 20.80
C GLU A 143 -23.95 12.22 20.06
N ALA A 144 -25.27 12.03 20.02
CA ALA A 144 -26.29 12.62 20.91
C ALA A 144 -27.69 12.37 20.28
N PRO A 145 -28.85 12.58 20.94
CA PRO A 145 -29.05 13.34 22.18
C PRO A 145 -29.92 12.66 23.27
N ASP A 146 -29.68 13.12 24.51
CA ASP A 146 -30.63 13.00 25.63
C ASP A 146 -32.03 13.44 25.21
N SER A 147 -33.04 12.67 25.62
CA SER A 147 -34.45 13.06 25.64
C SER A 147 -35.00 12.85 27.04
#